data_AF-A0A249KG15-F1
#
_entry.id   AF-A0A249KG15-F1
#
_cell.length_a   1.000
_cell.length_b   1.000
_cell.length_c   1.000
_cell.angle_alpha   90.00
_cell.angle_beta   90.00
_cell.angle_gamma   90.00
#
_symmetry.space_group_name_H-M   'P 1'
#
loop_
_entity.id
_entity.type
_entity.pdbx_description
1 polymer ?
#
loop_
_entity_poly.entity_id
_entity_poly.type
_entity_poly.pdbx_seq_one_letter_code
_entity_poly.pdbx_strand_id
1 'polypeptide(L)'
;MNSIFTNNQLYLDASAIKNVSIDDKLSKQLSTNVRKLAMTLQDWIELSTDWDIAVGRLRRADWLLRNDPAPLNANHQAIIELSEGVRTLEGLFKNMSSDIQQNCTNIIASGRKILELNTSELTNIVLRNMQEANPEQNGNILIVRQESIRVGVINWLKEIGISHWQVFTANQFIHSGVNCRRMLVVGLTQDYPISLFNSVYPEDGILTFSHSWIKEQNEIPGYFSDIAQIRIEKKILTDLVSVKQTADTEKAGNYLEPTAEIDGRRLAIAAKKALLNINDSSEGEELLKCRAYLLGSSEMVFLPISSGAIDAVDATAPVGERVQRIAISSITTDSILLLRVGSSEGEAISRMANDIGGSEAKRCRNIQAFWKSKLRDKISIIGGPKVIRDLKDLGIANPWIIDWSHPSTIRPNSIDNFKIILTYLNIEHEETIEAMNILRHLHQVAGMRFRAILKQKFETLDLDEISLNGYVLVELGNDSEVAKLGAFRCVSIGNEVFEVPESAVKQLQPGIKV
;
A
#
# COMPACT_ATOMS: atom_id res chain seq x y z
N MET A 1 21.39 -0.03 36.42
CA MET A 1 21.02 1.39 36.20
C MET A 1 22.06 2.05 35.34
N ASN A 2 21.86 2.31 34.05
CA ASN A 2 21.52 1.40 32.96
C ASN A 2 22.27 2.03 31.76
N SER A 3 23.17 1.28 31.12
CA SER A 3 23.93 1.69 29.93
C SER A 3 23.07 2.22 28.77
N ILE A 4 21.76 1.94 28.83
CA ILE A 4 20.72 2.48 27.96
C ILE A 4 20.67 4.02 28.04
N PHE A 5 20.81 4.63 29.22
CA PHE A 5 20.72 6.10 29.35
C PHE A 5 21.95 6.84 28.81
N THR A 6 23.12 6.21 28.80
CA THR A 6 24.35 6.80 28.24
C THR A 6 24.34 6.78 26.71
N ASN A 7 23.76 5.72 26.11
CA ASN A 7 23.48 5.67 24.67
C ASN A 7 22.38 6.66 24.25
N ASN A 8 21.45 7.02 25.14
CA ASN A 8 20.37 7.96 24.84
C ASN A 8 20.87 9.41 24.66
N GLN A 9 21.91 9.83 25.39
CA GLN A 9 22.51 11.16 25.21
C GLN A 9 23.24 11.23 23.86
N LEU A 10 24.03 10.19 23.52
CA LEU A 10 24.65 10.02 22.20
C LEU A 10 23.62 9.97 21.06
N TYR A 11 22.45 9.37 21.27
CA TYR A 11 21.35 9.32 20.28
C TYR A 11 20.72 10.69 19.99
N LEU A 12 20.68 11.58 20.99
CA LEU A 12 20.20 12.96 20.86
C LEU A 12 21.27 13.91 20.33
N ASP A 13 22.55 13.65 20.63
CA ASP A 13 23.69 14.44 20.17
C ASP A 13 24.11 14.06 18.73
N ALA A 14 23.70 12.89 18.23
CA ALA A 14 24.06 12.41 16.90
C ALA A 14 23.09 12.94 15.82
N SER A 15 23.62 13.85 15.00
CA SER A 15 23.06 14.47 13.78
C SER A 15 21.80 15.33 13.97
N ALA A 16 22.00 16.65 14.04
CA ALA A 16 20.91 17.63 13.99
C ALA A 16 20.19 17.54 12.64
N ILE A 17 18.87 17.34 12.68
CA ILE A 17 18.01 17.46 11.50
C ILE A 17 17.62 18.93 11.38
N LYS A 18 17.96 19.54 10.26
CA LYS A 18 17.68 20.93 9.98
C LYS A 18 16.72 21.04 8.81
N ASN A 19 15.64 21.79 8.99
CA ASN A 19 14.71 22.09 7.91
C ASN A 19 15.00 23.47 7.32
N VAL A 20 15.23 23.50 6.01
CA VAL A 20 15.33 24.70 5.19
C VAL A 20 13.96 24.98 4.60
N SER A 21 13.32 26.04 5.10
CA SER A 21 11.99 26.47 4.66
C SER A 21 12.09 27.33 3.40
N ILE A 22 11.44 26.91 2.31
CA ILE A 22 11.48 27.56 0.99
C ILE A 22 10.30 28.51 0.83
N ASP A 23 10.55 29.80 0.61
CA ASP A 23 9.52 30.82 0.32
C ASP A 23 9.33 31.05 -1.19
N ASP A 24 8.61 30.13 -1.83
CA ASP A 24 8.17 30.25 -3.23
C ASP A 24 6.71 30.72 -3.32
N LYS A 25 6.53 32.02 -3.54
CA LYS A 25 5.22 32.67 -3.62
C LYS A 25 4.37 32.19 -4.80
N LEU A 26 4.98 31.86 -5.93
CA LEU A 26 4.24 31.45 -7.13
C LEU A 26 3.69 30.03 -6.96
N SER A 27 4.53 29.10 -6.50
CA SER A 27 4.10 27.74 -6.19
C SER A 27 3.06 27.73 -5.07
N LYS A 28 3.20 28.60 -4.05
CA LYS A 28 2.16 28.78 -3.02
C LYS A 28 0.81 29.16 -3.61
N GLN A 29 0.79 30.18 -4.48
CA GLN A 29 -0.44 30.65 -5.12
C GLN A 29 -1.09 29.55 -5.97
N LEU A 30 -0.30 28.85 -6.80
CA LEU A 30 -0.81 27.74 -7.59
C LEU A 30 -1.41 26.66 -6.69
N SER A 31 -0.65 26.22 -5.69
CA SER A 31 -1.03 25.16 -4.75
C SER A 31 -2.35 25.44 -4.04
N THR A 32 -2.49 26.64 -3.48
CA THR A 32 -3.70 27.05 -2.74
C THR A 32 -4.92 27.06 -3.67
N ASN A 33 -4.80 27.59 -4.89
CA ASN A 33 -5.92 27.67 -5.81
C ASN A 33 -6.32 26.28 -6.37
N VAL A 34 -5.33 25.43 -6.70
CA VAL A 34 -5.57 24.05 -7.15
C VAL A 34 -6.28 23.23 -6.07
N ARG A 35 -5.86 23.34 -4.81
CA ARG A 35 -6.54 22.67 -3.68
C ARG A 35 -7.95 23.20 -3.46
N LYS A 36 -8.13 24.52 -3.46
CA LYS A 36 -9.47 25.13 -3.38
C LYS A 36 -10.38 24.62 -4.49
N LEU A 37 -9.87 24.48 -5.71
CA LEU A 37 -10.63 23.93 -6.84
C LEU A 37 -11.00 22.46 -6.61
N ALA A 38 -10.04 21.63 -6.20
CA ALA A 38 -10.26 20.21 -5.95
C ALA A 38 -11.29 19.95 -4.83
N MET A 39 -11.27 20.77 -3.76
CA MET A 39 -12.26 20.70 -2.68
C MET A 39 -13.64 21.16 -3.15
N THR A 40 -13.70 22.27 -3.91
CA THR A 40 -14.98 22.82 -4.40
C THR A 40 -15.68 21.86 -5.36
N LEU A 41 -14.90 21.13 -6.17
CA LEU A 41 -15.40 20.22 -7.18
C LEU A 41 -15.44 18.76 -6.72
N GLN A 42 -15.26 18.47 -5.43
CA GLN A 42 -15.14 17.10 -4.93
C GLN A 42 -16.31 16.20 -5.41
N ASP A 43 -17.55 16.69 -5.30
CA ASP A 43 -18.75 15.95 -5.72
C ASP A 43 -18.95 15.92 -7.25
N TRP A 44 -18.38 16.88 -7.99
CA TRP A 44 -18.52 16.99 -9.44
C TRP A 44 -17.46 16.17 -10.20
N ILE A 45 -16.27 16.01 -9.61
CA ILE A 45 -15.18 15.20 -10.16
C ILE A 45 -15.62 13.72 -10.27
N GLU A 46 -16.51 13.26 -9.40
CA GLU A 46 -17.08 11.90 -9.48
C GLU A 46 -17.98 11.68 -10.70
N LEU A 47 -18.45 12.76 -11.33
CA LEU A 47 -19.43 12.72 -12.43
C LEU A 47 -18.85 13.16 -13.79
N SER A 48 -17.67 13.79 -13.84
CA SER A 48 -17.07 14.34 -15.05
C SER A 48 -15.61 13.96 -15.24
N THR A 49 -15.34 13.20 -16.31
CA THR A 49 -13.98 12.76 -16.69
C THR A 49 -13.05 13.93 -17.01
N ASP A 50 -13.56 15.02 -17.60
CA ASP A 50 -12.72 16.13 -18.03
C ASP A 50 -12.23 16.97 -16.84
N TRP A 51 -13.08 17.17 -15.83
CA TRP A 51 -12.68 17.82 -14.58
C TRP A 51 -11.72 16.95 -13.76
N ASP A 52 -11.92 15.63 -13.72
CA ASP A 52 -10.98 14.69 -13.09
C ASP A 52 -9.59 14.80 -13.74
N ILE A 53 -9.53 14.77 -15.08
CA ILE A 53 -8.27 14.90 -15.82
C ILE A 53 -7.61 16.26 -15.56
N ALA A 54 -8.34 17.37 -15.66
CA ALA A 54 -7.78 18.70 -15.48
C ALA A 54 -7.22 18.89 -14.07
N VAL A 55 -8.03 18.59 -13.05
CA VAL A 55 -7.64 18.74 -11.64
C VAL A 55 -6.53 17.76 -11.29
N GLY A 56 -6.61 16.52 -11.78
CA GLY A 56 -5.58 15.51 -11.53
C GLY A 56 -4.20 15.92 -12.05
N ARG A 57 -4.14 16.46 -13.27
CA ARG A 57 -2.90 16.98 -13.86
C ARG A 57 -2.34 18.19 -13.11
N LEU A 58 -3.20 19.16 -12.77
CA LEU A 58 -2.80 20.35 -12.01
C LEU A 58 -2.26 19.99 -10.62
N ARG A 59 -2.88 19.00 -9.97
CA ARG A 59 -2.39 18.48 -8.70
C ARG A 59 -1.04 17.79 -8.88
N ARG A 60 -0.88 16.94 -9.92
CA ARG A 60 0.39 16.28 -10.26
C ARG A 60 1.51 17.28 -10.48
N ALA A 61 1.24 18.36 -11.22
CA ALA A 61 2.16 19.47 -11.37
C ALA A 61 2.53 20.12 -10.03
N ASP A 62 1.55 20.50 -9.21
CA ASP A 62 1.78 21.07 -7.87
C ASP A 62 2.68 20.18 -7.01
N TRP A 63 2.41 18.87 -6.99
CA TRP A 63 3.20 17.94 -6.20
C TRP A 63 4.63 17.80 -6.72
N LEU A 64 4.83 17.73 -8.04
CA LEU A 64 6.18 17.65 -8.63
C LEU A 64 6.97 18.92 -8.37
N LEU A 65 6.37 20.11 -8.49
CA LEU A 65 7.02 21.39 -8.18
C LEU A 65 7.53 21.47 -6.73
N ARG A 66 6.92 20.70 -5.81
CA ARG A 66 7.32 20.65 -4.40
C ARG A 66 8.37 19.59 -4.07
N ASN A 67 8.55 18.59 -4.93
CA ASN A 67 9.32 17.38 -4.61
C ASN A 67 10.43 17.05 -5.62
N ASP A 68 10.39 17.64 -6.82
CA ASP A 68 11.41 17.45 -7.85
C ASP A 68 12.34 18.69 -7.88
N PRO A 69 13.60 18.55 -7.45
CA PRO A 69 14.54 19.67 -7.46
C PRO A 69 15.12 19.96 -8.84
N ALA A 70 14.81 19.17 -9.88
CA ALA A 70 15.37 19.38 -11.21
C ALA A 70 14.87 20.70 -11.87
N PRO A 71 15.62 21.26 -12.85
CA PRO A 71 15.22 22.47 -13.55
C PRO A 71 13.93 22.30 -14.35
N LEU A 72 13.14 23.36 -14.41
CA LEU A 72 11.83 23.42 -15.06
C LEU A 72 11.95 23.58 -16.57
N ASN A 73 12.67 22.69 -17.24
CA ASN A 73 12.77 22.68 -18.69
C ASN A 73 11.52 22.06 -19.35
N ALA A 74 11.43 22.15 -20.68
CA ALA A 74 10.27 21.66 -21.44
C ALA A 74 10.01 20.15 -21.29
N ASN A 75 11.01 19.36 -20.90
CA ASN A 75 10.90 17.92 -20.68
C ASN A 75 10.60 17.56 -19.22
N HIS A 76 10.58 18.54 -18.31
CA HIS A 76 10.30 18.32 -16.90
C HIS A 76 8.84 17.93 -16.71
N GLN A 77 8.57 16.82 -16.02
CA GLN A 77 7.21 16.28 -15.90
C GLN A 77 6.24 17.29 -15.29
N ALA A 78 6.68 18.11 -14.32
CA ALA A 78 5.85 19.17 -13.74
C ALA A 78 5.34 20.16 -14.79
N ILE A 79 6.17 20.52 -15.78
CA ILE A 79 5.85 21.47 -16.83
C ILE A 79 4.88 20.86 -17.85
N ILE A 80 5.07 19.58 -18.18
CA ILE A 80 4.15 18.83 -19.04
C ILE A 80 2.75 18.78 -18.39
N GLU A 81 2.68 18.33 -17.14
CA GLU A 81 1.40 18.21 -16.43
C GLU A 81 0.72 19.57 -16.21
N LEU A 82 1.51 20.61 -15.89
CA LEU A 82 0.98 21.96 -15.70
C LEU A 82 0.41 22.52 -16.99
N SER A 83 1.15 22.38 -18.10
CA SER A 83 0.73 22.87 -19.41
C SER A 83 -0.56 22.19 -19.88
N GLU A 84 -0.63 20.86 -19.77
CA GLU A 84 -1.82 20.11 -20.15
C GLU A 84 -3.01 20.36 -19.20
N GLY A 85 -2.75 20.51 -17.90
CA GLY A 85 -3.76 20.86 -16.90
C GLY A 85 -4.35 22.25 -17.11
N VAL A 86 -3.51 23.26 -17.33
CA VAL A 86 -3.92 24.65 -17.63
C VAL A 86 -4.74 24.70 -18.92
N ARG A 87 -4.25 24.05 -19.99
CA ARG A 87 -4.96 24.01 -21.28
C ARG A 87 -6.34 23.37 -21.15
N THR A 88 -6.45 22.24 -20.45
CA THR A 88 -7.74 21.56 -20.23
C THR A 88 -8.67 22.45 -19.41
N LEU A 89 -8.15 23.08 -18.35
CA LEU A 89 -8.93 23.96 -17.49
C LEU A 89 -9.55 25.14 -18.26
N GLU A 90 -8.81 25.78 -19.16
CA GLU A 90 -9.28 26.90 -20.01
C GLU A 90 -10.56 26.60 -20.80
N GLY A 91 -10.79 25.32 -21.14
CA GLY A 91 -11.99 24.87 -21.85
C GLY A 91 -13.22 24.67 -20.97
N LEU A 92 -13.06 24.47 -19.66
CA LEU A 92 -14.09 23.88 -18.80
C LEU A 92 -14.90 24.88 -17.96
N PHE A 93 -14.30 25.97 -17.49
CA PHE A 93 -14.92 26.78 -16.42
C PHE A 93 -15.88 27.88 -16.88
N LYS A 94 -16.08 28.11 -18.19
CA LYS A 94 -16.85 29.25 -18.73
C LYS A 94 -18.29 29.36 -18.22
N ASN A 95 -18.92 28.24 -17.88
CA ASN A 95 -20.31 28.17 -17.41
C ASN A 95 -20.44 27.92 -15.90
N MET A 96 -19.34 28.00 -15.13
CA MET A 96 -19.35 27.77 -13.68
C MET A 96 -19.70 29.03 -12.89
N SER A 97 -19.89 28.92 -11.58
CA SER A 97 -20.09 30.09 -10.70
C SER A 97 -18.89 31.05 -10.71
N SER A 98 -19.13 32.34 -10.43
CA SER A 98 -18.09 33.37 -10.43
C SER A 98 -16.86 33.02 -9.59
N ASP A 99 -17.07 32.34 -8.45
CA ASP A 99 -16.00 31.93 -7.55
C ASP A 99 -15.09 30.87 -8.16
N ILE A 100 -15.68 29.89 -8.86
CA ILE A 100 -14.94 28.84 -9.56
C ILE A 100 -14.20 29.46 -10.77
N GLN A 101 -14.85 30.36 -11.51
CA GLN A 101 -14.21 31.04 -12.64
C GLN A 101 -13.00 31.85 -12.19
N GLN A 102 -13.13 32.61 -11.09
CA GLN A 102 -12.02 33.39 -10.53
C GLN A 102 -10.89 32.49 -10.06
N ASN A 103 -11.21 31.38 -9.38
CA ASN A 103 -10.19 30.42 -8.94
C ASN A 103 -9.44 29.79 -10.13
N CYS A 104 -10.15 29.37 -11.18
CA CYS A 104 -9.54 28.84 -12.39
C CYS A 104 -8.66 29.88 -13.09
N THR A 105 -9.10 31.13 -13.16
CA THR A 105 -8.31 32.24 -13.71
C THR A 105 -7.01 32.45 -12.94
N ASN A 106 -7.05 32.35 -11.61
CA ASN A 106 -5.85 32.43 -10.77
C ASN A 106 -4.88 31.26 -11.00
N ILE A 107 -5.41 30.04 -11.16
CA ILE A 107 -4.59 28.85 -11.50
C ILE A 107 -3.91 29.05 -12.86
N ILE A 108 -4.65 29.50 -13.87
CA ILE A 108 -4.10 29.73 -15.21
C ILE A 108 -3.03 30.81 -15.19
N ALA A 109 -3.28 31.92 -14.49
CA ALA A 109 -2.32 33.02 -14.39
C ALA A 109 -1.02 32.61 -13.66
N SER A 110 -1.13 31.87 -12.55
CA SER A 110 0.04 31.37 -11.82
C SER A 110 0.76 30.27 -12.58
N GLY A 111 0.02 29.34 -13.18
CA GLY A 111 0.55 28.26 -14.01
C GLY A 111 1.35 28.78 -15.20
N ARG A 112 0.82 29.75 -15.96
CA ARG A 112 1.55 30.37 -17.09
C ARG A 112 2.85 31.02 -16.66
N LYS A 113 2.87 31.73 -15.53
CA LYS A 113 4.10 32.31 -14.98
C LYS A 113 5.14 31.24 -14.64
N ILE A 114 4.72 30.10 -14.08
CA ILE A 114 5.62 28.98 -13.78
C ILE A 114 6.15 28.32 -15.06
N LEU A 115 5.33 28.19 -16.10
CA LEU A 115 5.75 27.67 -17.41
C LEU A 115 6.82 28.55 -18.11
N GLU A 116 6.92 29.83 -17.74
CA GLU A 116 7.96 30.75 -18.23
C GLU A 116 9.27 30.65 -17.43
N LEU A 117 9.28 29.94 -16.30
CA LEU A 117 10.48 29.75 -15.48
C LEU A 117 11.32 28.56 -15.97
N ASN A 118 12.64 28.73 -15.95
CA ASN A 118 13.58 27.63 -16.20
C ASN A 118 14.03 26.91 -14.92
N THR A 119 13.80 27.51 -13.74
CA THR A 119 14.24 27.00 -12.44
C THR A 119 13.22 27.35 -11.36
N SER A 120 13.05 26.45 -10.39
CA SER A 120 12.25 26.72 -9.17
C SER A 120 13.14 27.25 -8.04
N GLU A 121 12.51 27.83 -7.01
CA GLU A 121 13.24 28.24 -5.79
C GLU A 121 13.83 27.02 -5.04
N LEU A 122 13.13 25.88 -5.10
CA LEU A 122 13.62 24.60 -4.61
C LEU A 122 14.92 24.18 -5.32
N THR A 123 14.93 24.24 -6.65
CA THR A 123 16.14 23.94 -7.46
C THR A 123 17.31 24.81 -7.04
N ASN A 124 17.09 26.13 -6.91
CA ASN A 124 18.14 27.08 -6.55
C ASN A 124 18.74 26.80 -5.17
N ILE A 125 17.88 26.54 -4.17
CA ILE A 125 18.31 26.31 -2.79
C ILE A 125 19.02 24.95 -2.65
N VAL A 126 18.52 23.90 -3.29
CA VAL A 126 19.16 22.58 -3.29
C VAL A 126 20.53 22.66 -3.97
N LEU A 127 20.61 23.30 -5.16
CA LEU A 127 21.86 23.46 -5.89
C LEU A 127 22.90 24.25 -5.10
N ARG A 128 22.49 25.34 -4.44
CA ARG A 128 23.37 26.12 -3.56
C ARG A 128 23.96 25.27 -2.44
N ASN A 129 23.13 24.46 -1.77
CA ASN A 129 23.59 23.56 -0.71
C ASN A 129 24.50 22.44 -1.23
N MET A 130 24.30 21.99 -2.47
CA MET A 130 25.18 21.02 -3.11
C MET A 130 26.56 21.62 -3.45
N GLN A 131 26.59 22.85 -3.93
CA GLN A 131 27.82 23.56 -4.29
C GLN A 131 28.68 23.96 -3.08
N GLU A 132 28.05 24.12 -1.91
CA GLU A 132 28.74 24.35 -0.64
C GLU A 132 29.46 23.10 -0.12
N ALA A 133 29.18 21.91 -0.67
CA ALA A 133 29.89 20.67 -0.30
C ALA A 133 31.22 20.53 -1.07
N ASN A 134 32.24 19.98 -0.40
CA ASN A 134 33.54 19.74 -1.03
C ASN A 134 33.44 18.58 -2.05
N PRO A 135 33.72 18.79 -3.35
CA PRO A 135 33.64 17.75 -4.37
C PRO A 135 34.60 16.57 -4.17
N GLU A 136 35.70 16.78 -3.45
CA GLU A 136 36.71 15.73 -3.18
C GLU A 136 36.29 14.77 -2.06
N GLN A 137 35.20 15.08 -1.35
CA GLN A 137 34.70 14.27 -0.25
C GLN A 137 33.60 13.32 -0.72
N ASN A 138 33.81 12.03 -0.50
CA ASN A 138 32.80 11.00 -0.75
C ASN A 138 31.70 11.03 0.33
N GLY A 139 30.49 10.56 -0.04
CA GLY A 139 29.37 10.41 0.90
C GLY A 139 28.38 11.57 0.93
N ASN A 140 28.31 12.38 -0.14
CA ASN A 140 27.27 13.39 -0.35
C ASN A 140 26.03 12.76 -1.01
N ILE A 141 24.89 12.79 -0.30
CA ILE A 141 23.70 12.04 -0.69
C ILE A 141 22.49 12.97 -0.81
N LEU A 142 21.78 12.86 -1.92
CA LEU A 142 20.47 13.46 -2.13
C LEU A 142 19.39 12.37 -2.09
N ILE A 143 18.43 12.53 -1.18
CA ILE A 143 17.24 11.71 -1.09
C ILE A 143 16.08 12.42 -1.77
N VAL A 144 15.49 11.75 -2.75
CA VAL A 144 14.29 12.19 -3.46
C VAL A 144 13.13 11.23 -3.21
N ARG A 145 11.93 11.70 -3.54
CA ARG A 145 10.69 11.05 -3.15
C ARG A 145 10.43 9.70 -3.85
N GLN A 146 10.77 9.61 -5.13
CA GLN A 146 10.45 8.45 -5.96
C GLN A 146 11.48 8.24 -7.08
N GLU A 147 11.48 7.03 -7.64
CA GLU A 147 12.45 6.62 -8.67
C GLU A 147 12.33 7.45 -9.95
N SER A 148 11.12 7.82 -10.35
CA SER A 148 10.89 8.65 -11.55
C SER A 148 11.56 10.03 -11.44
N ILE A 149 11.53 10.66 -10.25
CA ILE A 149 12.26 11.90 -9.96
C ILE A 149 13.76 11.63 -9.96
N ARG A 150 14.19 10.54 -9.32
CA ARG A 150 15.62 10.17 -9.20
C ARG A 150 16.32 10.14 -10.56
N VAL A 151 15.71 9.49 -11.56
CA VAL A 151 16.29 9.40 -12.90
C VAL A 151 16.47 10.78 -13.54
N GLY A 152 15.47 11.66 -13.43
CA GLY A 152 15.53 13.03 -13.94
C GLY A 152 16.63 13.84 -13.26
N VAL A 153 16.72 13.76 -11.93
CA VAL A 153 17.72 14.47 -11.14
C VAL A 153 19.14 13.96 -11.43
N ILE A 154 19.35 12.64 -11.59
CA ILE A 154 20.66 12.08 -11.94
C ILE A 154 21.14 12.63 -13.30
N ASN A 155 20.25 12.70 -14.29
CA ASN A 155 20.60 13.22 -15.61
C ASN A 155 20.94 14.70 -15.53
N TRP A 156 20.13 15.48 -14.82
CA TRP A 156 20.41 16.90 -14.59
C TRP A 156 21.77 17.13 -13.91
N LEU A 157 22.06 16.43 -12.81
CA LEU A 157 23.33 16.59 -12.09
C LEU A 157 24.55 16.24 -12.97
N LYS A 158 24.42 15.24 -13.85
CA LYS A 158 25.45 14.91 -14.85
C LYS A 158 25.66 16.04 -15.86
N GLU A 159 24.59 16.64 -16.36
CA GLU A 159 24.64 17.75 -17.33
C GLU A 159 25.38 18.97 -16.76
N ILE A 160 25.18 19.28 -15.48
CA ILE A 160 25.83 20.41 -14.81
C ILE A 160 27.19 20.08 -14.18
N GLY A 161 27.69 18.85 -14.35
CA GLY A 161 29.01 18.43 -13.88
C GLY A 161 29.11 18.14 -12.37
N ILE A 162 27.98 17.94 -11.68
CA ILE A 162 27.92 17.59 -10.25
C ILE A 162 27.79 16.07 -10.10
N SER A 163 28.85 15.33 -10.46
CA SER A 163 28.86 13.86 -10.45
C SER A 163 29.20 13.22 -9.10
N HIS A 164 29.69 14.01 -8.14
CA HIS A 164 30.09 13.55 -6.81
C HIS A 164 28.91 13.35 -5.84
N TRP A 165 27.71 13.79 -6.22
CA TRP A 165 26.48 13.56 -5.47
C TRP A 165 25.80 12.27 -5.92
N GLN A 166 25.48 11.41 -4.96
CA GLN A 166 24.69 10.21 -5.21
C GLN A 166 23.21 10.49 -4.92
N VAL A 167 22.32 10.09 -5.83
CA VAL A 167 20.88 10.30 -5.68
C VAL A 167 20.18 8.97 -5.44
N PHE A 168 19.40 8.92 -4.37
CA PHE A 168 18.67 7.74 -3.93
C PHE A 168 17.23 8.08 -3.60
N THR A 169 16.35 7.08 -3.65
CA THR A 169 15.13 7.09 -2.83
C THR A 169 15.46 6.67 -1.41
N ALA A 170 14.59 6.98 -0.43
CA ALA A 170 14.84 6.60 0.96
C ALA A 170 15.08 5.08 1.13
N ASN A 171 14.26 4.26 0.46
CA ASN A 171 14.41 2.80 0.49
C ASN A 171 15.75 2.37 -0.11
N GLN A 172 16.16 2.88 -1.27
CA GLN A 172 17.45 2.50 -1.85
C GLN A 172 18.60 2.87 -0.92
N PHE A 173 18.56 4.06 -0.33
CA PHE A 173 19.63 4.53 0.52
C PHE A 173 19.78 3.69 1.80
N ILE A 174 18.68 3.42 2.51
CA ILE A 174 18.67 2.61 3.74
C ILE A 174 19.33 1.23 3.51
N HIS A 175 19.20 0.67 2.31
CA HIS A 175 19.74 -0.66 1.97
C HIS A 175 21.06 -0.60 1.19
N SER A 176 21.58 0.58 0.86
CA SER A 176 22.77 0.74 0.02
C SER A 176 24.08 0.41 0.74
N GLY A 177 24.10 0.49 2.09
CA GLY A 177 25.32 0.39 2.89
C GLY A 177 26.36 1.48 2.61
N VAL A 178 25.99 2.52 1.85
CA VAL A 178 26.88 3.61 1.46
C VAL A 178 27.17 4.49 2.67
N ASN A 179 28.44 4.84 2.86
CA ASN A 179 28.81 5.78 3.91
C ASN A 179 28.22 7.17 3.61
N CYS A 180 27.48 7.72 4.56
CA CYS A 180 26.81 9.01 4.41
C CYS A 180 27.51 10.03 5.30
N ARG A 181 28.13 11.02 4.65
CA ARG A 181 28.75 12.16 5.32
C ARG A 181 27.75 13.31 5.45
N ARG A 182 27.05 13.62 4.36
CA ARG A 182 26.05 14.68 4.28
C ARG A 182 24.80 14.17 3.57
N MET A 183 23.63 14.48 4.12
CA MET A 183 22.35 14.10 3.54
C MET A 183 21.47 15.32 3.29
N LEU A 184 21.00 15.43 2.05
CA LEU A 184 19.97 16.36 1.62
C LEU A 184 18.69 15.57 1.35
N VAL A 185 17.55 16.01 1.86
CA VAL A 185 16.25 15.33 1.68
C VAL A 185 15.25 16.32 1.12
N VAL A 186 14.68 16.04 -0.05
CA VAL A 186 13.70 16.93 -0.70
C VAL A 186 12.28 16.51 -0.32
N GLY A 187 11.46 17.45 0.15
CA GLY A 187 10.09 17.20 0.57
C GLY A 187 9.93 17.09 2.08
N LEU A 188 8.72 16.73 2.52
CA LEU A 188 8.35 16.74 3.94
C LEU A 188 8.90 15.51 4.66
N THR A 189 9.36 15.69 5.88
CA THR A 189 9.96 14.56 6.63
C THR A 189 8.96 13.45 6.93
N GLN A 190 7.70 13.80 7.18
CA GLN A 190 6.60 12.85 7.39
C GLN A 190 6.31 11.94 6.19
N ASP A 191 6.75 12.32 5.00
CA ASP A 191 6.51 11.52 3.81
C ASP A 191 7.50 10.33 3.79
N TYR A 192 8.65 10.42 4.47
CA TYR A 192 9.69 9.41 4.44
C TYR A 192 9.59 8.40 5.59
N PRO A 193 10.11 7.16 5.40
CA PRO A 193 10.24 6.20 6.49
C PRO A 193 11.06 6.79 7.64
N ILE A 194 10.55 6.64 8.87
CA ILE A 194 11.23 7.11 10.09
C ILE A 194 12.64 6.52 10.21
N SER A 195 12.87 5.31 9.68
CA SER A 195 14.18 4.67 9.61
C SER A 195 15.23 5.56 8.93
N LEU A 196 14.88 6.31 7.87
CA LEU A 196 15.80 7.22 7.19
C LEU A 196 16.50 8.19 8.16
N PHE A 197 15.75 8.71 9.13
CA PHE A 197 16.22 9.72 10.08
C PHE A 197 16.76 9.14 11.39
N ASN A 198 16.43 7.88 11.70
CA ASN A 198 16.82 7.22 12.95
C ASN A 198 17.98 6.24 12.79
N SER A 199 18.18 5.65 11.61
CA SER A 199 19.23 4.65 11.37
C SER A 199 20.51 5.26 10.78
N VAL A 200 20.50 6.54 10.40
CA VAL A 200 21.60 7.18 9.68
C VAL A 200 22.07 8.39 10.47
N TYR A 201 23.40 8.53 10.58
CA TYR A 201 24.06 9.60 11.34
C TYR A 201 25.13 10.27 10.48
N PRO A 202 24.76 11.14 9.54
CA PRO A 202 25.74 11.83 8.71
C PRO A 202 26.59 12.78 9.57
N GLU A 203 27.90 12.80 9.33
CA GLU A 203 28.86 13.69 10.03
C GLU A 203 28.43 15.16 9.97
N ASP A 204 27.98 15.61 8.81
CA ASP A 204 27.59 17.01 8.54
C ASP A 204 26.08 17.25 8.78
N GLY A 205 25.35 16.25 9.28
CA GLY A 205 23.91 16.32 9.58
C GLY A 205 22.98 16.08 8.39
N ILE A 206 21.67 16.20 8.66
CA ILE A 206 20.59 16.02 7.68
C ILE A 206 19.93 17.37 7.41
N LEU A 207 19.87 17.79 6.15
CA LEU A 207 19.14 18.97 5.71
C LEU A 207 17.89 18.55 4.93
N THR A 208 16.73 18.97 5.38
CA THR A 208 15.44 18.73 4.72
C THR A 208 14.98 20.01 4.04
N PHE A 209 14.36 19.90 2.86
CA PHE A 209 13.86 21.04 2.10
C PHE A 209 12.34 20.94 1.98
N SER A 210 11.64 21.86 2.63
CA SER A 210 10.18 21.94 2.57
C SER A 210 9.71 23.38 2.38
N HIS A 211 8.50 23.56 1.87
CA HIS A 211 7.95 24.88 1.56
C HIS A 211 7.33 25.56 2.78
N SER A 212 7.53 26.87 2.90
CA SER A 212 7.16 27.68 4.08
C SER A 212 5.67 27.69 4.43
N TRP A 213 4.80 27.40 3.45
CA TRP A 213 3.34 27.35 3.63
C TRP A 213 2.81 25.97 3.99
N ILE A 214 3.69 24.97 4.05
CA ILE A 214 3.35 23.61 4.45
C ILE A 214 3.93 23.36 5.83
N LYS A 215 3.06 23.00 6.76
CA LYS A 215 3.47 22.74 8.14
C LYS A 215 4.24 21.43 8.22
N GLU A 216 5.55 21.53 8.40
CA GLU A 216 6.44 20.42 8.73
C GLU A 216 6.19 19.93 10.17
N GLN A 217 6.50 18.66 10.44
CA GLN A 217 6.51 18.16 11.82
C GLN A 217 7.70 18.79 12.58
N ASN A 218 7.51 19.11 13.85
CA ASN A 218 8.58 19.70 14.66
C ASN A 218 9.57 18.63 15.17
N GLU A 219 9.13 17.37 15.17
CA GLU A 219 9.77 16.26 15.87
C GLU A 219 9.59 14.96 15.08
N ILE A 220 10.60 14.10 15.10
CA ILE A 220 10.56 12.74 14.55
C ILE A 220 10.57 11.74 15.70
N PRO A 221 9.64 10.77 15.75
CA PRO A 221 9.64 9.75 16.80
C PRO A 221 10.92 8.91 16.75
N GLY A 222 11.54 8.67 17.90
CA GLY A 222 12.68 7.75 18.02
C GLY A 222 12.28 6.30 17.75
N TYR A 223 13.25 5.43 17.44
CA TYR A 223 13.00 4.04 17.03
C TYR A 223 12.18 3.21 18.03
N PHE A 224 12.21 3.59 19.32
CA PHE A 224 11.49 2.93 20.42
C PHE A 224 10.39 3.80 21.02
N SER A 225 9.96 4.87 20.34
CA SER A 225 8.99 5.84 20.87
C SER A 225 7.69 5.21 21.35
N ASP A 226 7.27 4.13 20.70
CA ASP A 226 5.96 3.51 20.91
C ASP A 226 5.94 2.54 22.10
N ILE A 227 7.12 2.10 22.54
CA ILE A 227 7.30 1.19 23.68
C ILE A 227 7.99 1.86 24.89
N ALA A 228 8.52 3.06 24.70
CA ALA A 228 9.20 3.81 25.75
C ALA A 228 8.18 4.49 26.69
N GLN A 229 8.40 4.39 28.00
CA GLN A 229 7.60 5.12 29.00
C GLN A 229 7.76 6.64 28.90
N ILE A 230 8.89 7.09 28.32
CA ILE A 230 9.16 8.48 27.99
C ILE A 230 9.42 8.53 26.49
N ARG A 231 8.58 9.28 25.76
CA ARG A 231 8.71 9.41 24.31
C ARG A 231 9.98 10.17 23.98
N ILE A 232 10.88 9.55 23.22
CA ILE A 232 12.11 10.17 22.75
C ILE A 232 11.86 10.66 21.32
N GLU A 233 12.06 11.95 21.10
CA GLU A 233 11.77 12.63 19.83
C GLU A 233 13.01 13.42 19.37
N LYS A 234 13.39 13.29 18.10
CA LYS A 234 14.43 14.11 17.48
C LYS A 234 13.81 15.42 17.01
N LYS A 235 14.28 16.56 17.53
CA LYS A 235 13.80 17.88 17.10
C LYS A 235 14.32 18.25 15.72
N ILE A 236 13.43 18.79 14.90
CA ILE A 236 13.77 19.41 13.62
C ILE A 236 14.03 20.89 13.89
N LEU A 237 15.29 21.32 13.73
CA LEU A 237 15.67 22.72 13.85
C LEU A 237 15.33 23.45 12.54
N THR A 238 14.43 24.41 12.60
CA THR A 238 14.10 25.20 11.40
C THR A 238 15.05 26.38 11.30
N ASP A 239 15.97 26.36 10.32
CA ASP A 239 16.78 27.53 10.02
C ASP A 239 15.89 28.56 9.30
N LEU A 240 15.38 29.51 10.08
CA LEU A 240 14.60 30.64 9.59
C LEU A 240 15.54 31.58 8.83
N VAL A 241 15.81 31.29 7.57
CA VAL A 241 16.18 32.33 6.61
C VAL A 241 14.95 33.22 6.42
N SER A 242 14.78 34.14 7.37
CA SER A 242 13.96 35.36 7.32
C SER A 242 12.50 35.26 6.82
N VAL A 243 11.63 34.43 7.40
CA VAL A 243 10.17 34.70 7.31
C VAL A 243 9.46 34.28 8.60
N LYS A 244 8.74 35.22 9.23
CA LYS A 244 7.78 34.92 10.30
C LYS A 244 6.77 33.91 9.76
N GLN A 245 6.64 32.73 10.38
CA GLN A 245 5.51 31.83 10.09
C GLN A 245 4.21 32.63 10.18
N THR A 246 3.58 32.87 9.03
CA THR A 246 2.27 33.54 8.97
C THR A 246 1.21 32.59 9.50
N ALA A 247 0.14 33.14 10.08
CA ALA A 247 -0.99 32.40 10.67
C ALA A 247 -1.69 31.42 9.70
N ASP A 248 -1.42 31.51 8.40
CA ASP A 248 -2.02 30.69 7.33
C ASP A 248 -1.12 29.50 6.90
N THR A 249 -0.47 28.81 7.84
CA THR A 249 0.26 27.56 7.53
C THR A 249 -0.69 26.37 7.54
N GLU A 250 -0.69 25.58 6.46
CA GLU A 250 -1.61 24.45 6.31
C GLU A 250 -0.97 23.13 6.74
N LYS A 251 -1.79 22.20 7.26
CA LYS A 251 -1.30 20.88 7.70
C LYS A 251 -0.81 20.06 6.51
N ALA A 252 0.37 19.45 6.65
CA ALA A 252 0.97 18.58 5.64
C ALA A 252 0.07 17.41 5.18
N GLY A 253 -0.79 16.88 6.05
CA GLY A 253 -1.78 15.85 5.69
C GLY A 253 -2.78 16.25 4.60
N ASN A 254 -2.89 17.55 4.27
CA ASN A 254 -3.72 18.04 3.16
C ASN A 254 -3.04 17.90 1.79
N TYR A 255 -1.79 17.44 1.74
CA TYR A 255 -0.93 17.46 0.55
C TYR A 255 -0.45 16.05 0.18
N LEU A 256 -1.39 15.15 -0.11
CA LEU A 256 -1.07 13.80 -0.59
C LEU A 256 -0.57 13.81 -2.05
N GLU A 257 0.17 12.76 -2.42
CA GLU A 257 0.55 12.54 -3.80
C GLU A 257 -0.70 12.44 -4.70
N PRO A 258 -0.77 13.21 -5.80
CA PRO A 258 -1.93 13.25 -6.67
C PRO A 258 -2.25 11.90 -7.32
N THR A 259 -1.24 11.14 -7.73
CA THR A 259 -1.42 9.74 -8.17
C THR A 259 -1.98 8.91 -7.02
N ALA A 260 -1.47 8.99 -5.81
CA ALA A 260 -2.03 8.24 -4.68
C ALA A 260 -3.51 8.58 -4.40
N GLU A 261 -3.93 9.84 -4.53
CA GLU A 261 -5.35 10.20 -4.37
C GLU A 261 -6.22 9.86 -5.59
N ILE A 262 -5.72 10.09 -6.82
CA ILE A 262 -6.43 9.72 -8.05
C ILE A 262 -6.57 8.21 -8.12
N ASP A 263 -5.51 7.46 -7.85
CA ASP A 263 -5.49 6.01 -7.73
C ASP A 263 -6.41 5.58 -6.61
N GLY A 264 -6.41 6.25 -5.45
CA GLY A 264 -7.34 5.97 -4.36
C GLY A 264 -8.82 6.14 -4.74
N ARG A 265 -9.18 7.24 -5.42
CA ARG A 265 -10.56 7.53 -5.88
C ARG A 265 -10.98 6.57 -6.98
N ARG A 266 -10.13 6.38 -7.99
CA ARG A 266 -10.38 5.43 -9.06
C ARG A 266 -10.54 4.03 -8.46
N LEU A 267 -9.61 3.61 -7.60
CA LEU A 267 -9.63 2.30 -6.92
C LEU A 267 -10.93 2.11 -6.13
N ALA A 268 -11.43 3.13 -5.46
CA ALA A 268 -12.73 3.06 -4.79
C ALA A 268 -13.89 2.81 -5.77
N ILE A 269 -13.89 3.47 -6.94
CA ILE A 269 -14.91 3.23 -7.99
C ILE A 269 -14.81 1.80 -8.53
N ALA A 270 -13.61 1.32 -8.85
CA ALA A 270 -13.43 -0.06 -9.32
C ALA A 270 -13.81 -1.08 -8.25
N ALA A 271 -13.43 -0.84 -6.98
CA ALA A 271 -13.80 -1.65 -5.83
C ALA A 271 -15.33 -1.77 -5.70
N LYS A 272 -16.06 -0.65 -5.76
CA LYS A 272 -17.53 -0.63 -5.76
C LYS A 272 -18.11 -1.46 -6.90
N LYS A 273 -17.56 -1.33 -8.10
CA LYS A 273 -18.02 -2.10 -9.28
C LYS A 273 -17.75 -3.61 -9.14
N ALA A 274 -16.58 -4.00 -8.63
CA ALA A 274 -16.27 -5.41 -8.41
C ALA A 274 -17.17 -6.02 -7.32
N LEU A 275 -17.45 -5.27 -6.25
CA LEU A 275 -18.36 -5.69 -5.18
C LEU A 275 -19.78 -5.97 -5.66
N LEU A 276 -20.30 -5.17 -6.59
CA LEU A 276 -21.61 -5.43 -7.20
C LEU A 276 -21.65 -6.80 -7.89
N ASN A 277 -20.59 -7.18 -8.61
CA ASN A 277 -20.51 -8.48 -9.28
C ASN A 277 -20.33 -9.65 -8.29
N ILE A 278 -19.62 -9.42 -7.19
CA ILE A 278 -19.38 -10.44 -6.15
C ILE A 278 -20.69 -10.74 -5.40
N ASN A 279 -21.43 -9.71 -4.99
CA ASN A 279 -22.62 -9.83 -4.14
C ASN A 279 -23.78 -10.60 -4.82
N ASP A 280 -23.88 -10.59 -6.15
CA ASP A 280 -24.86 -11.40 -6.89
C ASP A 280 -24.65 -12.92 -6.73
N SER A 281 -23.48 -13.34 -6.23
CA SER A 281 -23.04 -14.75 -6.17
C SER A 281 -22.98 -15.32 -4.75
N SER A 282 -23.09 -14.50 -3.70
CA SER A 282 -22.62 -14.82 -2.34
C SER A 282 -23.69 -14.66 -1.24
N GLU A 283 -24.96 -14.96 -1.54
CA GLU A 283 -26.04 -14.84 -0.54
C GLU A 283 -25.77 -15.71 0.71
N GLY A 284 -25.63 -15.04 1.87
CA GLY A 284 -25.48 -15.69 3.18
C GLY A 284 -24.05 -15.84 3.71
N GLU A 285 -23.03 -15.32 3.03
CA GLU A 285 -21.64 -15.32 3.51
C GLU A 285 -21.36 -14.25 4.58
N GLU A 286 -20.37 -14.51 5.46
CA GLU A 286 -19.86 -13.51 6.40
C GLU A 286 -19.12 -12.39 5.64
N LEU A 287 -19.46 -11.14 5.97
CA LEU A 287 -18.85 -9.96 5.38
C LEU A 287 -17.70 -9.47 6.26
N LEU A 288 -16.51 -9.37 5.66
CA LEU A 288 -15.31 -8.87 6.31
C LEU A 288 -15.03 -7.43 5.89
N LYS A 289 -14.67 -6.59 6.87
CA LYS A 289 -14.24 -5.21 6.62
C LYS A 289 -12.85 -5.20 6.00
N CYS A 290 -12.78 -4.83 4.73
CA CYS A 290 -11.56 -4.85 3.92
C CYS A 290 -11.24 -3.49 3.32
N ARG A 291 -9.98 -3.31 2.93
CA ARG A 291 -9.54 -2.25 2.02
C ARG A 291 -9.18 -2.86 0.66
N ALA A 292 -9.33 -2.07 -0.39
CA ALA A 292 -8.85 -2.42 -1.73
C ALA A 292 -7.36 -2.05 -1.88
N TYR A 293 -6.58 -2.93 -2.48
CA TYR A 293 -5.16 -2.72 -2.80
C TYR A 293 -4.98 -2.86 -4.30
N LEU A 294 -4.45 -1.83 -4.96
CA LEU A 294 -4.13 -1.84 -6.40
C LEU A 294 -2.77 -2.49 -6.62
N LEU A 295 -2.70 -3.38 -7.60
CA LEU A 295 -1.53 -4.17 -7.93
C LEU A 295 -0.89 -3.69 -9.23
N GLY A 296 0.41 -3.96 -9.40
CA GLY A 296 1.14 -3.62 -10.63
C GLY A 296 0.59 -4.26 -11.90
N SER A 297 -0.19 -5.34 -11.78
CA SER A 297 -0.92 -5.96 -12.90
C SER A 297 -2.17 -5.20 -13.36
N SER A 298 -2.49 -4.05 -12.73
CA SER A 298 -3.78 -3.34 -12.90
C SER A 298 -4.99 -4.09 -12.33
N GLU A 299 -4.78 -5.20 -11.63
CA GLU A 299 -5.82 -5.86 -10.83
C GLU A 299 -5.83 -5.29 -9.41
N MET A 300 -6.84 -5.64 -8.64
CA MET A 300 -6.93 -5.27 -7.23
C MET A 300 -7.23 -6.47 -6.35
N VAL A 301 -6.95 -6.33 -5.05
CA VAL A 301 -7.28 -7.35 -4.05
C VAL A 301 -7.90 -6.69 -2.82
N PHE A 302 -8.91 -7.36 -2.24
CA PHE A 302 -9.48 -6.95 -0.95
C PHE A 302 -8.76 -7.67 0.20
N LEU A 303 -8.24 -6.90 1.16
CA LEU A 303 -7.58 -7.45 2.35
C LEU A 303 -8.22 -6.92 3.64
N PRO A 304 -8.42 -7.76 4.68
CA PRO A 304 -9.08 -7.34 5.92
C PRO A 304 -8.27 -6.34 6.73
N ILE A 305 -8.96 -5.44 7.44
CA ILE A 305 -8.34 -4.35 8.21
C ILE A 305 -7.92 -4.81 9.61
N SER A 306 -8.71 -5.68 10.24
CA SER A 306 -8.63 -5.98 11.67
C SER A 306 -7.75 -7.19 12.00
N SER A 307 -7.50 -8.08 11.05
CA SER A 307 -6.70 -9.28 11.27
C SER A 307 -6.30 -9.95 9.97
N GLY A 308 -5.24 -10.76 10.03
CA GLY A 308 -4.81 -11.59 8.93
C GLY A 308 -3.35 -11.39 8.54
N ALA A 309 -2.85 -12.38 7.83
CA ALA A 309 -1.52 -12.36 7.27
C ALA A 309 -1.57 -12.80 5.82
N ILE A 310 -0.63 -12.32 5.04
CA ILE A 310 -0.45 -12.67 3.64
C ILE A 310 1.02 -13.06 3.41
N ASP A 311 1.24 -13.99 2.49
CA ASP A 311 2.59 -14.29 2.06
C ASP A 311 3.08 -13.18 1.10
N ALA A 312 4.30 -12.72 1.31
CA ALA A 312 4.92 -11.64 0.58
C ALA A 312 6.37 -12.01 0.23
N VAL A 313 6.90 -11.37 -0.80
CA VAL A 313 8.30 -11.47 -1.18
C VAL A 313 9.03 -10.25 -0.66
N ASP A 314 10.03 -10.48 0.17
CA ASP A 314 11.06 -9.50 0.45
C ASP A 314 12.21 -9.72 -0.53
N ALA A 315 12.28 -8.87 -1.55
CA ALA A 315 13.31 -8.95 -2.58
C ALA A 315 14.73 -8.68 -2.02
N THR A 316 14.81 -8.09 -0.83
CA THR A 316 16.07 -7.73 -0.18
C THR A 316 16.59 -8.81 0.77
N ALA A 317 15.74 -9.76 1.17
CA ALA A 317 16.15 -10.84 2.06
C ALA A 317 17.09 -11.85 1.37
N PRO A 318 17.99 -12.50 2.12
CA PRO A 318 18.83 -13.57 1.60
C PRO A 318 18.01 -14.69 0.96
N VAL A 319 18.59 -15.37 -0.02
CA VAL A 319 18.01 -16.59 -0.60
C VAL A 319 17.74 -17.59 0.53
N GLY A 320 16.52 -18.11 0.61
CA GLY A 320 16.02 -18.93 1.74
C GLY A 320 15.08 -18.18 2.70
N GLU A 321 15.13 -16.85 2.71
CA GLU A 321 14.33 -15.98 3.60
C GLU A 321 13.44 -14.97 2.85
N ARG A 322 13.48 -14.99 1.52
CA ARG A 322 12.73 -14.07 0.64
C ARG A 322 11.22 -14.18 0.80
N VAL A 323 10.68 -15.37 1.05
CA VAL A 323 9.22 -15.55 1.20
C VAL A 323 8.84 -15.52 2.67
N GLN A 324 8.13 -14.47 3.06
CA GLN A 324 7.76 -14.19 4.44
C GLN A 324 6.24 -14.07 4.58
N ARG A 325 5.72 -14.32 5.78
CA ARG A 325 4.31 -14.06 6.08
C ARG A 325 4.21 -12.83 6.94
N ILE A 326 3.70 -11.77 6.34
CA ILE A 326 3.59 -10.45 6.97
C ILE A 326 2.16 -10.18 7.40
N ALA A 327 2.00 -9.33 8.41
CA ALA A 327 0.69 -8.85 8.81
C ALA A 327 0.10 -7.98 7.68
N ILE A 328 -1.21 -8.10 7.42
CA ILE A 328 -1.85 -7.26 6.40
C ILE A 328 -1.74 -5.76 6.75
N SER A 329 -1.74 -5.44 8.03
CA SER A 329 -1.56 -4.08 8.54
C SER A 329 -0.16 -3.50 8.29
N SER A 330 0.85 -4.31 7.97
CA SER A 330 2.21 -3.84 7.66
C SER A 330 2.47 -3.68 6.16
N ILE A 331 1.46 -3.92 5.32
CA ILE A 331 1.57 -3.72 3.87
C ILE A 331 1.70 -2.23 3.58
N THR A 332 2.70 -1.89 2.78
CA THR A 332 2.91 -0.54 2.24
C THR A 332 2.78 -0.56 0.72
N THR A 333 2.71 0.63 0.12
CA THR A 333 3.10 0.78 -1.28
C THR A 333 4.50 0.19 -1.47
N ASP A 334 4.72 -0.46 -2.60
CA ASP A 334 5.89 -1.28 -2.95
C ASP A 334 6.01 -2.67 -2.30
N SER A 335 5.13 -3.03 -1.35
CA SER A 335 5.10 -4.41 -0.84
C SER A 335 4.79 -5.40 -1.97
N ILE A 336 5.54 -6.49 -2.08
CA ILE A 336 5.34 -7.52 -3.11
C ILE A 336 4.49 -8.64 -2.51
N LEU A 337 3.22 -8.71 -2.90
CA LEU A 337 2.25 -9.66 -2.39
C LEU A 337 2.23 -10.92 -3.24
N LEU A 338 2.26 -12.09 -2.60
CA LEU A 338 2.05 -13.37 -3.28
C LEU A 338 0.55 -13.66 -3.33
N LEU A 339 -0.01 -13.61 -4.53
CA LEU A 339 -1.42 -13.85 -4.78
C LEU A 339 -1.58 -14.93 -5.84
N ARG A 340 -2.65 -15.70 -5.74
CA ARG A 340 -2.97 -16.73 -6.72
C ARG A 340 -3.76 -16.12 -7.87
N VAL A 341 -3.44 -16.53 -9.08
CA VAL A 341 -4.21 -16.18 -10.28
C VAL A 341 -5.21 -17.30 -10.55
N GLY A 342 -6.50 -17.00 -10.39
CA GLY A 342 -7.60 -17.94 -10.58
C GLY A 342 -8.30 -18.36 -9.27
N SER A 343 -8.43 -19.65 -9.03
CA SER A 343 -9.20 -20.25 -7.92
C SER A 343 -8.60 -19.95 -6.53
N SER A 344 -9.42 -19.94 -5.49
CA SER A 344 -9.01 -19.52 -4.13
C SER A 344 -7.94 -20.43 -3.50
N GLU A 345 -7.20 -19.91 -2.51
CA GLU A 345 -6.18 -20.66 -1.75
C GLU A 345 -6.77 -21.97 -1.17
N GLY A 346 -7.99 -21.90 -0.62
CA GLY A 346 -8.70 -23.04 -0.04
C GLY A 346 -9.03 -24.14 -1.06
N GLU A 347 -9.43 -23.79 -2.28
CA GLU A 347 -9.76 -24.79 -3.32
C GLU A 347 -8.55 -25.56 -3.82
N ALA A 348 -7.40 -24.89 -3.90
CA ALA A 348 -6.19 -25.55 -4.37
C ALA A 348 -5.49 -26.35 -3.27
N ILE A 349 -5.52 -25.91 -2.01
CA ILE A 349 -5.14 -26.76 -0.89
C ILE A 349 -6.07 -27.98 -0.83
N SER A 350 -7.37 -27.79 -1.08
CA SER A 350 -8.36 -28.87 -1.15
C SER A 350 -8.05 -29.88 -2.27
N ARG A 351 -7.69 -29.43 -3.48
CA ARG A 351 -7.25 -30.30 -4.58
C ARG A 351 -5.95 -31.02 -4.25
N MET A 352 -4.92 -30.31 -3.79
CA MET A 352 -3.65 -30.91 -3.39
C MET A 352 -3.82 -31.92 -2.25
N ALA A 353 -4.71 -31.66 -1.28
CA ALA A 353 -5.04 -32.61 -0.23
C ALA A 353 -5.70 -33.88 -0.79
N ASN A 354 -6.54 -33.73 -1.82
CA ASN A 354 -7.13 -34.87 -2.52
C ASN A 354 -6.08 -35.67 -3.30
N ASP A 355 -5.14 -34.99 -3.97
CA ASP A 355 -4.05 -35.65 -4.71
C ASP A 355 -3.10 -36.40 -3.78
N ILE A 356 -2.76 -35.80 -2.63
CA ILE A 356 -1.91 -36.43 -1.60
C ILE A 356 -2.59 -37.65 -1.01
N GLY A 357 -3.88 -37.55 -0.66
CA GLY A 357 -4.60 -38.64 -0.01
C GLY A 357 -5.21 -39.67 -0.96
N GLY A 358 -5.23 -39.42 -2.27
CA GLY A 358 -5.71 -40.34 -3.30
C GLY A 358 -7.08 -40.95 -2.99
N SER A 359 -7.13 -42.29 -2.95
CA SER A 359 -8.35 -43.05 -2.65
C SER A 359 -8.89 -42.80 -1.24
N GLU A 360 -8.02 -42.55 -0.26
CA GLU A 360 -8.41 -42.25 1.11
C GLU A 360 -9.05 -40.86 1.24
N ALA A 361 -8.48 -39.85 0.55
CA ALA A 361 -9.11 -38.54 0.49
C ALA A 361 -10.50 -38.63 -0.13
N LYS A 362 -10.67 -39.40 -1.21
CA LYS A 362 -11.97 -39.60 -1.85
C LYS A 362 -12.99 -40.25 -0.89
N ARG A 363 -12.58 -41.28 -0.15
CA ARG A 363 -13.42 -41.92 0.89
C ARG A 363 -13.88 -40.89 1.91
N CYS A 364 -12.95 -40.13 2.48
CA CYS A 364 -13.27 -39.13 3.50
C CYS A 364 -14.14 -37.99 2.94
N ARG A 365 -13.96 -37.57 1.67
CA ARG A 365 -14.82 -36.57 1.01
C ARG A 365 -16.25 -37.06 0.82
N ASN A 366 -16.45 -38.35 0.54
CA ASN A 366 -17.79 -38.93 0.46
C ASN A 366 -18.49 -38.88 1.83
N ILE A 367 -17.77 -39.21 2.90
CA ILE A 367 -18.27 -39.10 4.27
C ILE A 367 -18.57 -37.63 4.61
N GLN A 368 -17.68 -36.70 4.21
CA GLN A 368 -17.89 -35.26 4.37
C GLN A 368 -19.17 -34.79 3.68
N ALA A 369 -19.36 -35.20 2.42
CA ALA A 369 -20.53 -34.86 1.64
C ALA A 369 -21.82 -35.41 2.26
N PHE A 370 -21.77 -36.63 2.78
CA PHE A 370 -22.92 -37.30 3.40
C PHE A 370 -23.41 -36.58 4.66
N TRP A 371 -22.54 -36.30 5.64
CA TRP A 371 -23.01 -35.64 6.87
C TRP A 371 -23.48 -34.20 6.61
N LYS A 372 -22.85 -33.51 5.65
CA LYS A 372 -23.27 -32.16 5.24
C LYS A 372 -24.59 -32.16 4.49
N SER A 373 -24.85 -33.16 3.64
CA SER A 373 -26.14 -33.25 2.95
C SER A 373 -27.25 -33.46 3.98
N LYS A 374 -27.05 -34.33 4.98
CA LYS A 374 -28.01 -34.51 6.09
C LYS A 374 -28.28 -33.22 6.86
N LEU A 375 -27.25 -32.39 7.09
CA LEU A 375 -27.42 -31.09 7.72
C LEU A 375 -28.23 -30.13 6.84
N ARG A 376 -27.92 -30.04 5.53
CA ARG A 376 -28.69 -29.21 4.59
C ARG A 376 -30.13 -29.67 4.46
N ASP A 377 -30.37 -30.97 4.39
CA ASP A 377 -31.72 -31.56 4.34
C ASP A 377 -32.51 -31.16 5.60
N LYS A 378 -31.90 -31.26 6.79
CA LYS A 378 -32.52 -30.79 8.03
C LYS A 378 -32.84 -29.30 7.99
N ILE A 379 -31.92 -28.47 7.53
CA ILE A 379 -32.15 -27.01 7.39
C ILE A 379 -33.31 -26.73 6.44
N SER A 380 -33.39 -27.45 5.32
CA SER A 380 -34.45 -27.29 4.33
C SER A 380 -35.82 -27.74 4.84
N ILE A 381 -35.89 -28.84 5.59
CA ILE A 381 -37.17 -29.43 6.05
C ILE A 381 -37.80 -28.64 7.20
N ILE A 382 -37.02 -28.26 8.22
CA ILE A 382 -37.57 -27.64 9.45
C ILE A 382 -37.17 -26.17 9.63
N GLY A 383 -36.35 -25.63 8.73
CA GLY A 383 -35.89 -24.24 8.74
C GLY A 383 -34.66 -24.00 9.64
N GLY A 384 -33.74 -23.16 9.14
CA GLY A 384 -32.50 -22.79 9.83
C GLY A 384 -32.67 -22.31 11.28
N PRO A 385 -33.62 -21.39 11.59
CA PRO A 385 -33.84 -20.92 12.96
C PRO A 385 -34.23 -22.03 13.94
N LYS A 386 -34.96 -23.06 13.48
CA LYS A 386 -35.34 -24.20 14.32
C LYS A 386 -34.14 -25.11 14.56
N VAL A 387 -33.33 -25.38 13.54
CA VAL A 387 -32.07 -26.15 13.68
C VAL A 387 -31.12 -25.47 14.66
N ILE A 388 -30.95 -24.14 14.58
CA ILE A 388 -30.12 -23.38 15.53
C ILE A 388 -30.63 -23.55 16.97
N ARG A 389 -31.95 -23.47 17.18
CA ARG A 389 -32.54 -23.66 18.50
C ARG A 389 -32.30 -25.07 19.03
N ASP A 390 -32.56 -26.09 18.21
CA ASP A 390 -32.38 -27.49 18.61
C ASP A 390 -30.92 -27.80 18.97
N LEU A 391 -29.96 -27.26 18.21
CA LEU A 391 -28.54 -27.40 18.52
C LEU A 391 -28.11 -26.63 19.78
N LYS A 392 -28.71 -25.47 20.06
CA LYS A 392 -28.50 -24.74 21.33
C LYS A 392 -29.02 -25.52 22.52
N ASP A 393 -30.21 -26.11 22.40
CA ASP A 393 -30.83 -26.93 23.44
C ASP A 393 -29.99 -28.20 23.73
N LEU A 394 -29.28 -28.71 22.71
CA LEU A 394 -28.31 -29.81 22.84
C LEU A 394 -26.92 -29.39 23.34
N GLY A 395 -26.71 -28.10 23.66
CA GLY A 395 -25.50 -27.60 24.31
C GLY A 395 -24.52 -26.83 23.42
N ILE A 396 -24.84 -26.54 22.15
CA ILE A 396 -23.99 -25.71 21.28
C ILE A 396 -24.32 -24.22 21.49
N ALA A 397 -23.44 -23.47 22.15
CA ALA A 397 -23.66 -22.05 22.44
C ALA A 397 -23.96 -21.20 21.19
N ASN A 398 -23.15 -21.37 20.13
CA ASN A 398 -23.26 -20.65 18.86
C ASN A 398 -23.23 -21.66 17.70
N PRO A 399 -24.38 -22.09 17.16
CA PRO A 399 -24.44 -23.00 16.03
C PRO A 399 -24.28 -22.27 14.68
N TRP A 400 -23.12 -22.42 14.03
CA TRP A 400 -22.80 -21.79 12.74
C TRP A 400 -23.22 -22.72 11.59
N ILE A 401 -24.52 -22.97 11.49
CA ILE A 401 -25.06 -24.03 10.63
C ILE A 401 -24.85 -23.78 9.14
N ILE A 402 -24.76 -22.50 8.73
CA ILE A 402 -24.49 -22.10 7.34
C ILE A 402 -23.06 -22.53 6.99
N ASP A 403 -22.06 -22.08 7.76
CA ASP A 403 -20.65 -22.40 7.54
C ASP A 403 -20.34 -23.89 7.63
N TRP A 404 -20.97 -24.59 8.57
CA TRP A 404 -20.77 -26.04 8.72
C TRP A 404 -21.37 -26.83 7.56
N SER A 405 -22.41 -26.31 6.92
CA SER A 405 -23.02 -26.92 5.75
C SER A 405 -22.26 -26.62 4.44
N HIS A 406 -21.42 -25.58 4.44
CA HIS A 406 -20.66 -25.13 3.27
C HIS A 406 -19.53 -26.10 2.89
N PRO A 407 -19.29 -26.43 1.59
CA PRO A 407 -18.28 -27.41 1.16
C PRO A 407 -16.85 -27.17 1.66
N SER A 408 -16.42 -25.91 1.81
CA SER A 408 -15.05 -25.54 2.23
C SER A 408 -14.71 -25.96 3.67
N THR A 409 -15.68 -25.99 4.59
CA THR A 409 -15.47 -26.31 6.00
C THR A 409 -15.31 -27.81 6.21
N ILE A 410 -14.16 -28.32 6.67
CA ILE A 410 -14.00 -29.78 6.88
C ILE A 410 -14.97 -30.30 7.95
N ARG A 411 -14.97 -29.67 9.12
CA ARG A 411 -15.86 -29.89 10.26
C ARG A 411 -15.72 -28.72 11.25
N PRO A 412 -16.62 -28.56 12.24
CA PRO A 412 -16.42 -27.61 13.33
C PRO A 412 -15.07 -27.81 14.05
N ASN A 413 -14.52 -26.72 14.59
CA ASN A 413 -13.26 -26.77 15.33
C ASN A 413 -13.39 -27.61 16.61
N SER A 414 -14.44 -27.37 17.40
CA SER A 414 -14.76 -28.16 18.58
C SER A 414 -15.23 -29.56 18.18
N ILE A 415 -14.56 -30.59 18.70
CA ILE A 415 -14.95 -31.99 18.48
C ILE A 415 -16.25 -32.33 19.20
N ASP A 416 -16.50 -31.71 20.35
CA ASP A 416 -17.71 -31.92 21.13
C ASP A 416 -18.93 -31.34 20.41
N ASN A 417 -18.79 -30.14 19.83
CA ASN A 417 -19.84 -29.57 18.97
C ASN A 417 -20.09 -30.47 17.77
N PHE A 418 -19.05 -31.07 17.18
CA PHE A 418 -19.23 -31.97 16.05
C PHE A 418 -19.95 -33.26 16.45
N LYS A 419 -19.65 -33.86 17.61
CA LYS A 419 -20.40 -35.01 18.15
C LYS A 419 -21.88 -34.70 18.37
N ILE A 420 -22.19 -33.51 18.90
CA ILE A 420 -23.57 -33.07 19.08
C ILE A 420 -24.29 -32.98 17.73
N ILE A 421 -23.65 -32.42 16.70
CA ILE A 421 -24.21 -32.37 15.34
C ILE A 421 -24.43 -33.78 14.78
N LEU A 422 -23.46 -34.69 14.89
CA LEU A 422 -23.62 -36.06 14.38
C LEU A 422 -24.75 -36.81 15.10
N THR A 423 -24.89 -36.61 16.41
CA THR A 423 -26.02 -37.13 17.21
C THR A 423 -27.34 -36.57 16.70
N TYR A 424 -27.42 -35.25 16.50
CA TYR A 424 -28.61 -34.58 15.99
C TYR A 424 -29.03 -35.05 14.58
N LEU A 425 -28.05 -35.45 13.76
CA LEU A 425 -28.27 -35.97 12.41
C LEU A 425 -28.46 -37.50 12.36
N ASN A 426 -28.37 -38.20 13.50
CA ASN A 426 -28.37 -39.67 13.58
C ASN A 426 -27.29 -40.32 12.70
N ILE A 427 -26.06 -39.81 12.76
CA ILE A 427 -24.90 -40.32 12.02
C ILE A 427 -23.93 -40.95 13.01
N GLU A 428 -23.26 -42.03 12.58
CA GLU A 428 -22.20 -42.71 13.34
C GLU A 428 -21.02 -41.74 13.63
N HIS A 429 -20.52 -41.74 14.86
CA HIS A 429 -19.56 -40.74 15.35
C HIS A 429 -18.12 -41.08 14.98
N GLU A 430 -17.69 -42.32 15.23
CA GLU A 430 -16.28 -42.70 15.23
C GLU A 430 -15.68 -42.66 13.81
N GLU A 431 -16.33 -43.29 12.83
CA GLU A 431 -15.91 -43.29 11.43
C GLU A 431 -15.95 -41.87 10.85
N THR A 432 -16.98 -41.08 11.17
CA THR A 432 -17.12 -39.73 10.64
C THR A 432 -16.05 -38.80 11.22
N ILE A 433 -15.78 -38.88 12.53
CA ILE A 433 -14.75 -38.07 13.18
C ILE A 433 -13.36 -38.44 12.68
N GLU A 434 -13.07 -39.73 12.55
CA GLU A 434 -11.80 -40.22 12.02
C GLU A 434 -11.56 -39.70 10.59
N ALA A 435 -12.55 -39.87 9.70
CA ALA A 435 -12.47 -39.38 8.33
C ALA A 435 -12.23 -37.86 8.24
N MET A 436 -12.89 -37.07 9.09
CA MET A 436 -12.70 -35.61 9.11
C MET A 436 -11.34 -35.20 9.68
N ASN A 437 -10.79 -35.97 10.63
CA ASN A 437 -9.43 -35.76 11.14
C ASN A 437 -8.38 -36.06 10.07
N ILE A 438 -8.56 -37.14 9.31
CA ILE A 438 -7.71 -37.48 8.15
C ILE A 438 -7.75 -36.35 7.12
N LEU A 439 -8.94 -35.85 6.75
CA LEU A 439 -9.05 -34.71 5.82
C LEU A 439 -8.37 -33.45 6.35
N ARG A 440 -8.53 -33.14 7.64
CA ARG A 440 -7.87 -31.98 8.25
C ARG A 440 -6.35 -32.12 8.22
N HIS A 441 -5.82 -33.31 8.47
CA HIS A 441 -4.39 -33.60 8.35
C HIS A 441 -3.89 -33.44 6.91
N LEU A 442 -4.60 -34.02 5.93
CA LEU A 442 -4.25 -33.89 4.51
C LEU A 442 -4.24 -32.43 4.05
N HIS A 443 -5.19 -31.61 4.53
CA HIS A 443 -5.21 -30.17 4.28
C HIS A 443 -4.01 -29.44 4.88
N GLN A 444 -3.61 -29.79 6.10
CA GLN A 444 -2.41 -29.21 6.73
C GLN A 444 -1.14 -29.57 5.94
N VAL A 445 -1.00 -30.84 5.55
CA VAL A 445 0.13 -31.30 4.73
C VAL A 445 0.14 -30.61 3.36
N ALA A 446 -1.02 -30.49 2.71
CA ALA A 446 -1.17 -29.75 1.46
C ALA A 446 -0.78 -28.27 1.62
N GLY A 447 -1.20 -27.60 2.69
CA GLY A 447 -0.81 -26.22 2.98
C GLY A 447 0.71 -26.06 3.19
N MET A 448 1.34 -26.97 3.94
CA MET A 448 2.80 -26.97 4.11
C MET A 448 3.55 -27.20 2.80
N ARG A 449 3.11 -28.19 2.00
CA ARG A 449 3.71 -28.49 0.70
C ARG A 449 3.54 -27.35 -0.29
N PHE A 450 2.35 -26.74 -0.31
CA PHE A 450 2.08 -25.55 -1.11
C PHE A 450 3.06 -24.44 -0.77
N ARG A 451 3.26 -24.16 0.53
CA ARG A 451 4.21 -23.15 1.00
C ARG A 451 5.66 -23.47 0.67
N ALA A 452 6.05 -24.74 0.70
CA ALA A 452 7.39 -25.16 0.27
C ALA A 452 7.62 -24.90 -1.23
N ILE A 453 6.61 -25.15 -2.08
CA ILE A 453 6.67 -24.84 -3.51
C ILE A 453 6.78 -23.32 -3.73
N LEU A 454 6.03 -22.51 -2.97
CA LEU A 454 6.14 -21.05 -3.01
C LEU A 454 7.56 -20.58 -2.73
N LYS A 455 8.15 -21.05 -1.63
CA LYS A 455 9.54 -20.76 -1.26
C LYS A 455 10.49 -21.10 -2.38
N GLN A 456 10.44 -22.35 -2.86
CA GLN A 456 11.34 -22.83 -3.90
C GLN A 456 11.27 -22.00 -5.20
N LYS A 457 10.05 -21.62 -5.62
CA LYS A 457 9.84 -20.90 -6.89
C LYS A 457 10.26 -19.43 -6.82
N PHE A 458 10.03 -18.75 -5.70
CA PHE A 458 10.33 -17.32 -5.54
C PHE A 458 11.71 -17.04 -4.93
N GLU A 459 12.39 -18.05 -4.38
CA GLU A 459 13.77 -17.90 -3.90
C GLU A 459 14.77 -17.67 -5.04
N THR A 460 14.57 -18.31 -6.19
CA THR A 460 15.48 -18.25 -7.35
C THR A 460 15.00 -17.33 -8.48
N LEU A 461 13.85 -16.69 -8.31
CA LEU A 461 13.28 -15.82 -9.33
C LEU A 461 14.09 -14.52 -9.43
N ASP A 462 14.29 -14.04 -10.65
CA ASP A 462 14.81 -12.69 -10.88
C ASP A 462 13.70 -11.68 -10.55
N LEU A 463 13.93 -10.88 -9.51
CA LEU A 463 12.94 -9.94 -8.99
C LEU A 463 13.01 -8.58 -9.69
N ASP A 464 14.00 -8.37 -10.57
CA ASP A 464 14.12 -7.16 -11.39
C ASP A 464 12.90 -6.99 -12.31
N GLU A 465 12.28 -8.10 -12.73
CA GLU A 465 11.05 -8.09 -13.54
C GLU A 465 9.86 -7.50 -12.76
N ILE A 466 9.79 -7.69 -11.43
CA ILE A 466 8.76 -7.08 -10.58
C ILE A 466 9.00 -5.57 -10.46
N SER A 467 10.26 -5.13 -10.39
CA SER A 467 10.61 -3.72 -10.38
C SER A 467 10.20 -3.01 -11.68
N LEU A 468 10.38 -3.68 -12.83
CA LEU A 468 10.04 -3.18 -14.16
C LEU A 468 8.53 -3.25 -14.49
N ASN A 469 7.93 -4.43 -14.33
CA ASN A 469 6.55 -4.71 -14.79
C ASN A 469 5.51 -4.58 -13.68
N GLY A 470 5.94 -4.46 -12.42
CA GLY A 470 5.05 -4.40 -11.26
C GLY A 470 4.45 -5.75 -10.84
N TYR A 471 4.67 -6.81 -11.60
CA TYR A 471 4.26 -8.18 -11.26
C TYR A 471 5.06 -9.22 -12.04
N VAL A 472 5.05 -10.46 -11.57
CA VAL A 472 5.57 -11.64 -12.28
C VAL A 472 4.68 -12.84 -12.00
N LEU A 473 4.42 -13.66 -13.01
CA LEU A 473 3.60 -14.87 -12.90
C LEU A 473 4.47 -16.11 -13.01
N VAL A 474 4.22 -17.08 -12.14
CA VAL A 474 4.95 -18.33 -12.05
C VAL A 474 3.98 -19.50 -12.09
N GLU A 475 4.28 -20.48 -12.93
CA GLU A 475 3.54 -21.74 -12.99
C GLU A 475 4.08 -22.72 -11.94
N LEU A 476 3.15 -23.28 -11.15
CA LEU A 476 3.48 -24.17 -10.03
C LEU A 476 3.62 -25.65 -10.42
N GLY A 477 3.46 -26.02 -11.70
CA GLY A 477 3.59 -27.40 -12.20
C GLY A 477 3.53 -27.53 -13.73
N ASN A 478 3.64 -28.77 -14.23
CA ASN A 478 3.63 -29.10 -15.67
C ASN A 478 2.22 -29.21 -16.28
N ASP A 479 1.18 -29.28 -15.45
CA ASP A 479 -0.20 -29.28 -15.90
C ASP A 479 -0.69 -27.83 -16.03
N SER A 480 -1.13 -27.46 -17.23
CA SER A 480 -1.56 -26.10 -17.60
C SER A 480 -2.74 -25.55 -16.80
N GLU A 481 -3.43 -26.39 -16.01
CA GLU A 481 -4.53 -26.02 -15.10
C GLU A 481 -4.09 -25.85 -13.63
N VAL A 482 -2.82 -26.12 -13.31
CA VAL A 482 -2.27 -25.97 -11.95
C VAL A 482 -1.91 -24.50 -11.73
N ALA A 483 -2.89 -23.77 -11.18
CA ALA A 483 -2.73 -22.57 -10.37
C ALA A 483 -1.49 -21.71 -10.65
N LYS A 484 -1.64 -20.73 -11.52
CA LYS A 484 -0.67 -19.64 -11.66
C LYS A 484 -0.59 -18.89 -10.33
N LEU A 485 0.62 -18.61 -9.87
CA LEU A 485 0.85 -17.72 -8.75
C LEU A 485 1.51 -16.46 -9.29
N GLY A 486 1.10 -15.29 -8.82
CA GLY A 486 1.78 -14.05 -9.11
C GLY A 486 2.38 -13.42 -7.87
N ALA A 487 3.57 -12.85 -8.04
CA ALA A 487 4.06 -11.82 -7.13
C ALA A 487 3.67 -10.46 -7.72
N PHE A 488 2.98 -9.65 -6.93
CA PHE A 488 2.42 -8.38 -7.38
C PHE A 488 2.89 -7.26 -6.47
N ARG A 489 3.51 -6.23 -7.04
CA ARG A 489 3.84 -5.01 -6.31
C ARG A 489 2.54 -4.26 -5.98
N CYS A 490 2.36 -3.91 -4.71
CA CYS A 490 1.30 -3.02 -4.29
C CYS A 490 1.62 -1.59 -4.76
N VAL A 491 0.78 -1.04 -5.65
CA VAL A 491 0.95 0.29 -6.21
C VAL A 491 0.23 1.33 -5.38
N SER A 492 -0.97 0.99 -4.90
CA SER A 492 -1.80 1.92 -4.12
C SER A 492 -2.68 1.16 -3.11
N ILE A 493 -3.02 1.84 -2.01
CA ILE A 493 -3.90 1.31 -0.95
C ILE A 493 -5.09 2.26 -0.82
N GLY A 494 -6.29 1.73 -1.01
CA GLY A 494 -7.54 2.47 -0.88
C GLY A 494 -7.83 2.82 0.57
N ASN A 495 -8.30 4.04 0.82
CA ASN A 495 -8.69 4.51 2.14
C ASN A 495 -10.11 4.09 2.55
N GLU A 496 -10.97 3.82 1.57
CA GLU A 496 -12.35 3.36 1.80
C GLU A 496 -12.38 1.93 2.37
N VAL A 497 -13.35 1.69 3.26
CA VAL A 497 -13.60 0.39 3.87
C VAL A 497 -14.83 -0.22 3.22
N PHE A 498 -14.68 -1.47 2.77
CA PHE A 498 -15.71 -2.24 2.11
C PHE A 498 -16.11 -3.45 2.95
N GLU A 499 -17.37 -3.83 2.89
CA GLU A 499 -17.86 -5.11 3.42
C GLU A 499 -17.80 -6.13 2.28
N VAL A 500 -16.86 -7.07 2.39
CA VAL A 500 -16.51 -8.02 1.32
C VAL A 500 -16.82 -9.44 1.80
N PRO A 501 -17.55 -10.26 1.03
CA PRO A 501 -17.74 -11.67 1.36
C PRO A 501 -16.42 -12.41 1.54
N GLU A 502 -16.33 -13.30 2.53
CA GLU A 502 -15.10 -14.03 2.85
C GLU A 502 -14.49 -14.73 1.62
N SER A 503 -15.33 -15.26 0.72
CA SER A 503 -14.89 -15.93 -0.51
C SER A 503 -14.11 -15.04 -1.48
N ALA A 504 -14.36 -13.72 -1.48
CA ALA A 504 -13.72 -12.75 -2.37
C ALA A 504 -12.49 -12.06 -1.75
N VAL A 505 -12.23 -12.29 -0.47
CA VAL A 505 -11.04 -11.78 0.22
C VAL A 505 -9.79 -12.49 -0.31
N LYS A 506 -8.70 -11.73 -0.51
CA LYS A 506 -7.43 -12.22 -1.10
C LYS A 506 -7.55 -12.78 -2.53
N GLN A 507 -8.69 -12.56 -3.20
CA GLN A 507 -8.86 -12.92 -4.60
C GLN A 507 -8.57 -11.72 -5.49
N LEU A 508 -7.93 -11.98 -6.64
CA LEU A 508 -7.74 -10.96 -7.67
C LEU A 508 -9.10 -10.55 -8.26
N GLN A 509 -9.33 -9.25 -8.29
CA GLN A 509 -10.51 -8.63 -8.86
C GLN A 509 -10.08 -7.69 -9.99
N PRO A 510 -10.95 -7.46 -10.99
CA PRO A 510 -10.69 -6.46 -12.01
C PRO A 510 -10.43 -5.09 -11.36
N GLY A 511 -9.23 -4.57 -11.58
CA GLY A 511 -8.82 -3.27 -11.06
C GLY A 511 -8.92 -2.20 -12.12
N ILE A 512 -7.91 -1.33 -12.15
CA ILE A 512 -7.85 -0.15 -13.01
C ILE A 512 -6.52 -0.17 -13.69
N LYS A 513 -6.52 0.16 -14.98
CA LYS A 513 -5.27 0.35 -15.73
C LYS A 513 -4.45 1.44 -15.07
N VAL A 514 -3.32 1.03 -14.50
CA VAL A 514 -2.29 1.88 -13.90
C VAL A 514 -1.60 2.68 -15.00
#